data_AF-A0A315X5Y9-F1
#
_entry.id   AF-A0A315X5Y9-F1
#
_cell.length_a   1.000
_cell.length_b   1.000
_cell.length_c   1.000
_cell.angle_alpha   90.00
_cell.angle_beta   90.00
_cell.angle_gamma   90.00
#
_symmetry.space_group_name_H-M   'P 1'
#
loop_
_entity.id
_entity.type
_entity.pdbx_description
1 polymer ?
#
loop_
_entity_poly.entity_id
_entity_poly.type
_entity_poly.pdbx_seq_one_letter_code
_entity_poly.pdbx_strand_id
1 'polypeptide(L)'
;MISLAFPILVSASVSSAYWLKWKISGKNLNFIKFFICVIYNSFFIALYRDIMKTDCFLFFGCLPGLVDEHISIGWVSFACTVIHAFALPMTWKMRWWFTKKQPENSEHHTL
;
A
#
# COMPACT_ATOMS: atom_id res chain seq x y z
N MET A 1 -21.10 -14.91 -12.94
CA MET A 1 -19.89 -15.51 -12.34
C MET A 1 -18.73 -14.51 -12.25
N ILE A 2 -18.49 -13.69 -13.29
CA ILE A 2 -17.42 -12.67 -13.29
C ILE A 2 -17.61 -11.53 -12.27
N SER A 3 -18.85 -11.16 -11.92
CA SER A 3 -19.11 -10.09 -10.96
C SER A 3 -18.54 -10.34 -9.56
N LEU A 4 -18.28 -11.61 -9.17
CA LEU A 4 -17.62 -11.94 -7.90
C LEU A 4 -16.08 -11.89 -8.01
N ALA A 5 -15.51 -11.99 -9.21
CA ALA A 5 -14.07 -11.97 -9.40
C ALA A 5 -13.47 -10.60 -9.02
N PHE A 6 -14.17 -9.51 -9.31
CA PHE A 6 -13.73 -8.16 -8.96
C PHE A 6 -13.60 -7.92 -7.44
N PRO A 7 -14.62 -8.13 -6.60
CA PRO A 7 -14.51 -7.93 -5.15
C PRO A 7 -13.53 -8.92 -4.50
N ILE A 8 -13.43 -10.15 -5.01
CA ILE A 8 -12.43 -11.13 -4.53
C ILE A 8 -11.02 -10.63 -4.85
N LEU A 9 -10.77 -10.16 -6.08
CA LEU A 9 -9.47 -9.62 -6.47
C LEU A 9 -9.09 -8.38 -5.65
N VAL A 10 -10.05 -7.48 -5.42
CA VAL A 10 -9.87 -6.26 -4.60
C VAL A 10 -9.58 -6.60 -3.15
N SER A 11 -10.36 -7.49 -2.54
CA SER A 11 -10.14 -7.88 -1.13
C SER A 11 -8.81 -8.61 -0.96
N ALA A 12 -8.44 -9.48 -1.90
CA ALA A 12 -7.17 -10.20 -1.88
C ALA A 12 -5.97 -9.26 -2.05
N SER A 13 -6.02 -8.31 -2.99
CA SER A 13 -4.93 -7.36 -3.25
C SER A 13 -4.71 -6.38 -2.09
N VAL A 14 -5.78 -5.90 -1.48
CA VAL A 14 -5.69 -5.00 -0.31
C VAL A 14 -5.12 -5.78 0.87
N SER A 15 -5.64 -6.98 1.13
CA SER A 15 -5.14 -7.84 2.22
C SER A 15 -3.67 -8.17 2.05
N SER A 16 -3.25 -8.55 0.85
CA SER A 16 -1.85 -8.86 0.57
C SER A 16 -0.96 -7.63 0.65
N ALA A 17 -1.41 -6.45 0.23
CA ALA A 17 -0.65 -5.20 0.34
C ALA A 17 -0.40 -4.80 1.80
N TYR A 18 -1.42 -4.91 2.67
CA TYR A 18 -1.25 -4.66 4.10
C TYR A 18 -0.40 -5.72 4.79
N TRP A 19 -0.52 -6.99 4.37
CA TRP A 19 0.35 -8.05 4.87
C TRP A 19 1.81 -7.82 4.48
N LEU A 20 2.06 -7.39 3.24
CA LEU A 20 3.40 -7.02 2.76
C LEU A 20 3.94 -5.82 3.54
N LYS A 21 3.11 -4.79 3.75
CA LYS A 21 3.43 -3.63 4.57
C LYS A 21 3.85 -4.06 5.97
N TRP A 22 3.07 -4.89 6.66
CA TRP A 22 3.43 -5.39 7.99
C TRP A 22 4.75 -6.16 7.95
N LYS A 23 4.91 -7.13 7.05
CA LYS A 23 6.11 -7.97 6.98
C LYS A 23 7.39 -7.16 6.71
N ILE A 24 7.28 -6.09 5.91
CA ILE A 24 8.42 -5.28 5.48
C ILE A 24 8.69 -4.12 6.45
N SER A 25 7.64 -3.58 7.08
CA SER A 25 7.75 -2.44 7.97
C SER A 25 8.42 -2.84 9.28
N GLY A 26 9.57 -2.24 9.56
CA GLY A 26 10.39 -2.57 10.72
C GLY A 26 11.72 -1.82 10.73
N LYS A 27 12.53 -2.05 11.77
CA LYS A 27 13.82 -1.38 11.99
C LYS A 27 14.87 -1.64 10.89
N ASN A 28 14.71 -2.75 10.15
CA ASN A 28 15.58 -3.20 9.05
C ASN A 28 14.87 -3.09 7.68
N LEU A 29 14.25 -1.95 7.42
CA LEU A 29 13.64 -1.66 6.12
C LEU A 29 14.76 -1.41 5.11
N ASN A 30 15.07 -2.44 4.32
CA ASN A 30 16.06 -2.36 3.26
C ASN A 30 15.42 -1.78 1.98
N PHE A 31 16.19 -1.03 1.19
CA PHE A 31 15.74 -0.41 -0.06
C PHE A 31 15.10 -1.42 -1.02
N ILE A 32 15.64 -2.63 -1.09
CA ILE A 32 15.08 -3.74 -1.89
C ILE A 32 13.65 -4.09 -1.45
N LYS A 33 13.41 -4.18 -0.14
CA LYS A 33 12.07 -4.51 0.38
C LYS A 33 11.08 -3.39 0.12
N PHE A 34 11.52 -2.14 0.23
CA PHE A 34 10.72 -0.98 -0.16
C PHE A 34 10.34 -1.05 -1.64
N PHE A 35 11.31 -1.32 -2.51
CA PHE A 35 11.08 -1.39 -3.96
C PHE A 35 10.14 -2.53 -4.34
N ILE A 36 10.26 -3.71 -3.72
CA ILE A 36 9.32 -4.82 -3.91
C ILE A 36 7.88 -4.40 -3.56
N CYS A 37 7.69 -3.68 -2.46
CA CYS A 37 6.36 -3.22 -2.06
C CYS A 37 5.80 -2.16 -3.03
N VAL A 38 6.65 -1.25 -3.50
CA VAL A 38 6.27 -0.25 -4.53
C VAL A 38 5.88 -0.92 -5.84
N ILE A 39 6.69 -1.87 -6.34
CA ILE A 39 6.38 -2.62 -7.56
C ILE A 39 5.06 -3.36 -7.40
N TYR A 40 4.86 -4.06 -6.28
CA TYR A 40 3.64 -4.80 -6.02
C TYR A 40 2.40 -3.89 -6.04
N ASN A 41 2.43 -2.78 -5.29
CA ASN A 41 1.34 -1.82 -5.26
C ASN A 41 1.09 -1.18 -6.64
N SER A 42 2.17 -0.83 -7.35
CA SER A 42 2.08 -0.23 -8.69
C SER A 42 1.49 -1.20 -9.73
N PHE A 43 1.80 -2.48 -9.62
CA PHE A 43 1.24 -3.53 -10.47
C PHE A 43 -0.30 -3.59 -10.33
N PHE A 44 -0.82 -3.60 -9.09
CA PHE A 44 -2.27 -3.59 -8.88
C PHE A 44 -2.94 -2.30 -9.35
N ILE A 45 -2.30 -1.15 -9.15
CA ILE A 45 -2.79 0.13 -9.68
C ILE A 45 -2.89 0.11 -11.20
N ALA A 46 -1.85 -0.41 -11.89
CA ALA A 46 -1.87 -0.57 -13.33
C ALA A 46 -2.98 -1.52 -13.79
N LEU A 47 -3.20 -2.60 -13.05
CA LEU A 47 -4.25 -3.58 -13.33
C LEU A 47 -5.66 -2.99 -13.17
N TYR A 48 -5.90 -2.18 -12.13
CA TYR A 48 -7.16 -1.44 -11.99
C TYR A 48 -7.37 -0.41 -13.09
N ARG A 49 -6.30 0.30 -13.47
CA ARG A 49 -6.36 1.28 -14.55
C ARG A 49 -6.68 0.61 -15.89
N ASP A 50 -6.14 -0.56 -16.14
CA ASP A 50 -6.42 -1.33 -17.36
C ASP A 50 -7.89 -1.76 -17.40
N ILE A 51 -8.40 -2.35 -16.31
CA ILE A 51 -9.83 -2.70 -16.17
C ILE A 51 -10.73 -1.48 -16.44
N MET A 52 -10.39 -0.32 -15.90
CA MET A 52 -11.15 0.92 -16.08
C MET A 52 -11.15 1.43 -17.52
N LYS A 53 -10.16 1.06 -18.34
CA LYS A 53 -9.94 1.63 -19.67
C LYS A 53 -10.41 0.71 -20.79
N THR A 54 -10.30 -0.59 -20.59
CA THR A 54 -10.65 -1.60 -21.59
C THR A 54 -11.92 -2.38 -21.23
N ASP A 55 -12.49 -2.19 -20.04
CA ASP A 55 -13.54 -3.06 -19.48
C ASP A 55 -13.10 -4.55 -19.47
N CYS A 56 -11.79 -4.80 -19.54
CA CYS A 56 -11.21 -6.12 -19.62
C CYS A 56 -10.49 -6.49 -18.33
N PHE A 57 -10.83 -7.66 -17.81
CA PHE A 57 -10.05 -8.30 -16.77
C PHE A 57 -8.90 -9.07 -17.41
N LEU A 58 -7.67 -8.72 -17.03
CA LEU A 58 -6.45 -9.34 -17.53
C LEU A 58 -6.43 -10.88 -17.38
N PHE A 59 -7.18 -11.44 -16.44
CA PHE A 59 -7.31 -12.88 -16.20
C PHE A 59 -8.68 -13.50 -16.50
N PHE A 60 -9.74 -12.69 -16.64
CA PHE A 60 -11.12 -13.18 -16.76
C PHE A 60 -11.82 -12.79 -18.07
N GLY A 61 -11.17 -12.01 -18.94
CA GLY A 61 -11.74 -11.57 -20.22
C GLY A 61 -12.49 -10.24 -20.15
N CYS A 62 -13.04 -9.81 -21.28
CA CYS A 62 -13.69 -8.52 -21.42
C CYS A 62 -15.18 -8.58 -21.08
N LEU A 63 -15.64 -7.63 -20.25
CA LEU A 63 -17.04 -7.42 -19.96
C LEU A 63 -17.41 -5.98 -20.35
N PRO A 64 -17.65 -5.72 -21.64
CA PRO A 64 -17.88 -4.36 -22.15
C PRO A 64 -19.09 -3.72 -21.47
N GLY A 65 -18.93 -2.48 -21.00
CA GLY A 65 -19.99 -1.70 -20.34
C GLY A 65 -20.03 -1.83 -18.82
N LEU A 66 -19.10 -2.57 -18.20
CA LEU A 66 -19.10 -2.79 -16.76
C LEU A 66 -18.88 -1.48 -15.95
N VAL A 67 -18.03 -0.58 -16.44
CA VAL A 67 -17.77 0.71 -15.78
C VAL A 67 -18.93 1.70 -15.99
N ASP A 68 -19.55 1.69 -17.17
CA ASP A 68 -20.72 2.54 -17.48
C ASP A 68 -21.99 2.08 -16.75
N GLU A 69 -22.20 0.76 -16.64
CA GLU A 69 -23.35 0.19 -15.92
C GLU A 69 -23.19 0.32 -14.40
N HIS A 70 -21.95 0.37 -13.91
CA HIS A 70 -21.65 0.42 -12.48
C HIS A 70 -20.55 1.44 -12.15
N ILE A 71 -20.93 2.73 -12.13
CA ILE A 71 -20.10 3.86 -11.63
C ILE A 71 -19.38 3.55 -10.31
N SER A 72 -20.01 2.77 -9.42
CA SER A 72 -19.44 2.32 -8.15
C SER A 72 -18.10 1.60 -8.31
N ILE A 73 -17.88 0.85 -9.40
CA ILE A 73 -16.63 0.12 -9.66
C ILE A 73 -15.48 1.10 -9.87
N GLY A 74 -15.72 2.22 -10.57
CA GLY A 74 -14.75 3.30 -10.74
C GLY A 74 -14.30 3.90 -9.40
N TRP A 75 -15.26 4.20 -8.52
CA TRP A 75 -14.97 4.69 -7.18
C TRP A 75 -14.23 3.67 -6.32
N VAL A 76 -14.57 2.38 -6.41
CA VAL A 76 -13.87 1.30 -5.71
C VAL A 76 -12.43 1.19 -6.19
N SER A 77 -12.18 1.22 -7.51
CA SER A 77 -10.82 1.20 -8.06
C SER A 77 -10.00 2.43 -7.65
N PHE A 78 -10.63 3.61 -7.58
CA PHE A 78 -9.97 4.81 -7.07
C PHE A 78 -9.61 4.66 -5.58
N ALA A 79 -10.56 4.22 -4.75
CA ALA A 79 -10.32 3.97 -3.33
C ALA A 79 -9.19 2.94 -3.12
N CYS A 80 -9.19 1.85 -3.91
CA CYS A 80 -8.13 0.83 -3.86
C CYS A 80 -6.77 1.40 -4.25
N THR A 81 -6.71 2.24 -5.29
CA THR A 81 -5.48 2.93 -5.71
C THR A 81 -4.91 3.77 -4.57
N VAL A 82 -5.77 4.54 -3.90
CA VAL A 82 -5.38 5.35 -2.74
C VAL A 82 -4.89 4.46 -1.60
N ILE A 83 -5.59 3.37 -1.28
CA ILE A 83 -5.20 2.41 -0.25
C ILE A 83 -3.83 1.79 -0.55
N HIS A 84 -3.58 1.36 -1.79
CA HIS A 84 -2.28 0.82 -2.22
C HIS A 84 -1.17 1.88 -2.14
N ALA A 85 -1.47 3.15 -2.43
CA ALA A 85 -0.52 4.25 -2.24
C ALA A 85 -0.19 4.49 -0.74
N PHE A 86 -1.17 4.35 0.15
CA PHE A 86 -0.96 4.41 1.61
C PHE A 86 -0.33 3.15 2.21
N ALA A 87 -0.28 2.05 1.44
CA ALA A 87 0.33 0.79 1.85
C ALA A 87 1.87 0.81 1.77
N LEU A 88 2.49 1.96 1.47
CA LEU A 88 3.94 2.08 1.45
C LEU A 88 4.56 1.77 2.82
N PRO A 89 5.66 0.99 2.85
CA PRO A 89 6.26 0.57 4.09
C PRO A 89 7.07 1.74 4.66
N MET A 90 6.64 2.26 5.81
CA MET A 90 7.35 3.33 6.51
C MET A 90 8.40 2.74 7.45
N THR A 91 9.53 3.44 7.58
CA THR A 91 10.49 3.15 8.65
C THR A 91 9.89 3.62 9.96
N TRP A 92 9.65 2.69 10.89
CA TRP A 92 9.33 3.05 12.26
C TRP A 92 10.64 3.52 12.92
N LYS A 93 11.11 4.72 12.59
CA LYS A 93 11.97 5.44 13.53
C LYS A 93 11.06 5.84 14.69
N MET A 94 10.89 4.91 15.65
CA MET A 94 10.34 5.22 16.96
C MET A 94 11.09 6.43 17.49
N ARG A 95 10.43 7.59 17.41
CA ARG A 95 10.87 8.86 18.00
C ARG A 95 10.76 8.81 19.53
N TRP A 96 10.91 7.63 20.13
CA TRP A 96 10.75 7.38 21.56
C TRP A 96 12.02 7.71 22.35
N TRP A 97 13.15 7.92 21.67
CA TRP A 97 14.44 8.24 22.31
C TRP A 97 14.72 9.74 22.45
N PHE A 98 13.75 10.62 22.14
CA PHE A 98 13.88 12.06 22.40
C PHE A 98 13.41 12.49 23.81
N THR A 99 13.22 11.54 24.73
CA THR A 99 12.86 11.84 26.13
C THR A 99 13.82 11.20 27.12
N LYS A 100 15.12 11.43 26.94
CA LYS A 100 16.05 11.58 28.08
C LYS A 100 17.01 12.70 27.74
N LYS A 101 16.60 13.94 28.01
CA LYS A 101 17.59 14.97 28.35
C LYS A 101 18.30 14.43 29.60
N GLN A 102 19.56 14.02 29.44
CA GLN A 102 20.46 13.89 30.58
C GLN A 102 20.42 15.24 31.33
N PRO A 103 20.22 15.28 32.66
CA PRO A 103 20.70 16.42 33.42
C PRO A 103 22.22 16.36 33.35
N GLU A 104 22.81 17.25 32.55
CA GLU A 104 24.24 17.53 32.65
C GLU A 104 24.45 18.18 34.02
N ASN A 105 24.86 17.35 34.97
CA ASN A 105 25.27 17.76 36.30
C ASN A 105 26.58 18.55 36.14
N SER A 106 26.46 19.87 36.01
CA SER A 106 27.59 20.80 36.01
C SER A 106 28.09 20.95 37.43
N GLU A 107 28.92 20.00 37.87
CA GLU A 107 29.80 20.17 39.01
C GLU A 107 31.21 19.63 38.72
N HIS A 108 32.17 20.52 38.95
CA HIS A 108 33.59 20.29 39.19
C HIS A 108 34.49 19.88 38.00
N HIS A 109 35.31 20.83 37.52
CA HIS A 109 36.73 20.94 37.87
C HIS A 109 37.44 21.93 36.91
N THR A 110 37.84 23.08 37.42
CA THR A 110 39.08 23.77 37.00
C THR A 110 39.45 24.79 38.07
N LEU A 111 40.40 24.34 38.91
CA LEU A 111 41.47 25.07 39.63
C LEU A 111 41.13 26.41 40.30
#